data_AF-A0A7S2LMZ3-F1
#
_entry.id   AF-A0A7S2LMZ3-F1
#
_cell.length_a   1.000
_cell.length_b   1.000
_cell.length_c   1.000
_cell.angle_alpha   90.00
_cell.angle_beta   90.00
_cell.angle_gamma   90.00
#
_symmetry.space_group_name_H-M   'P 1'
#
loop_
_entity.id
_entity.type
_entity.pdbx_description
1 polymer ?
#
loop_
_entity_poly.entity_id
_entity_poly.type
_entity_poly.pdbx_seq_one_letter_code
_entity_poly.pdbx_strand_id
1 'polypeptide(L)'
;VVRYFLKEIRGDFVYLALELCDMSLNDLIVCLGKLRNSTKADDFESATRSLLYQIASGVRHIHSLRIVHRDLKPQNILLAQRSKLKGKAENEDEGCSDSETDVDENTILEGFKSMEYVPKISDMGLGKQLAGQSSFGLSTLGTGS
;
A
#
# COMPACT_ATOMS: atom_id res chain seq x y z
N VAL A 1 5.44 2.17 -2.40
CA VAL A 1 5.19 1.60 -3.74
C VAL A 1 5.59 0.13 -3.68
N VAL A 2 4.81 -0.77 -4.30
CA VAL A 2 5.12 -2.20 -4.37
C VAL A 2 6.47 -2.40 -5.05
N ARG A 3 7.34 -3.23 -4.47
CA ARG A 3 8.64 -3.54 -5.07
C ARG A 3 8.47 -4.47 -6.27
N TYR A 4 9.15 -4.15 -7.37
CA TYR A 4 9.27 -4.99 -8.55
C TYR A 4 10.53 -5.84 -8.48
N PHE A 5 10.44 -7.13 -8.81
CA PHE A 5 11.59 -8.04 -8.84
C PHE A 5 11.99 -8.41 -10.25
N LEU A 6 11.06 -8.93 -11.06
CA LEU A 6 11.35 -9.37 -12.43
C LEU A 6 10.11 -9.34 -13.33
N LYS A 7 10.38 -9.48 -14.63
CA LYS A 7 9.40 -9.65 -15.69
C LYS A 7 9.82 -10.83 -16.54
N GLU A 8 8.86 -11.68 -16.87
CA GLU A 8 9.03 -12.81 -17.77
C GLU A 8 7.93 -12.80 -18.84
N ILE A 9 8.26 -13.17 -20.08
CA ILE A 9 7.32 -13.26 -21.20
C ILE A 9 7.29 -14.72 -21.66
N ARG A 10 6.11 -15.34 -21.67
CA ARG A 10 5.91 -16.71 -22.15
C ARG A 10 4.66 -16.77 -23.02
N GLY A 11 4.85 -16.99 -24.31
CA GLY A 11 3.77 -16.90 -25.30
C GLY A 11 3.14 -15.50 -25.28
N ASP A 12 1.82 -15.47 -25.12
CA ASP A 12 1.03 -14.22 -25.10
C ASP A 12 0.91 -13.58 -23.70
N PHE A 13 1.59 -14.14 -22.70
CA PHE A 13 1.48 -13.69 -21.31
C PHE A 13 2.74 -12.97 -20.83
N VAL A 14 2.51 -11.90 -20.08
CA VAL A 14 3.54 -11.17 -19.34
C VAL A 14 3.34 -11.43 -17.85
N TYR A 15 4.36 -11.99 -17.22
CA TYR A 15 4.40 -12.26 -15.79
C TYR A 15 5.25 -11.21 -15.10
N LEU A 16 4.72 -10.60 -14.04
CA LEU A 16 5.43 -9.63 -13.20
C LEU A 16 5.55 -10.22 -11.80
N ALA A 17 6.79 -10.40 -11.31
CA ALA A 17 7.01 -10.78 -9.93
C ALA A 17 7.16 -9.52 -9.08
N LEU A 18 6.29 -9.38 -8.09
CA LEU A 18 6.18 -8.21 -7.22
C LEU A 18 6.29 -8.62 -5.74
N GLU A 19 6.51 -7.65 -4.86
CA GLU A 19 6.38 -7.82 -3.41
C GLU A 19 4.98 -8.34 -3.06
N LEU A 20 4.94 -9.50 -2.40
CA LEU A 20 3.72 -10.07 -1.87
C LEU A 20 3.21 -9.20 -0.72
N CYS A 21 1.92 -8.83 -0.79
CA CYS A 21 1.22 -8.08 0.24
C CYS A 21 0.09 -8.95 0.81
N ASP A 22 -0.30 -8.70 2.06
CA ASP A 22 -1.26 -9.52 2.78
C ASP A 22 -2.71 -9.29 2.30
N MET A 23 -3.06 -8.04 1.99
CA MET A 23 -4.41 -7.66 1.53
C MET A 23 -4.42 -6.28 0.86
N SER A 24 -5.55 -5.87 0.26
CA SER A 24 -5.76 -4.50 -0.17
C SER A 24 -6.33 -3.62 0.95
N LEU A 25 -6.21 -2.31 0.81
CA LEU A 25 -6.86 -1.35 1.71
C LEU A 25 -8.39 -1.49 1.67
N ASN A 26 -8.95 -1.88 0.51
CA ASN A 26 -10.38 -2.19 0.42
C ASN A 26 -10.78 -3.32 1.37
N ASP A 27 -9.99 -4.40 1.42
CA ASP A 27 -10.30 -5.56 2.26
C ASP A 27 -10.24 -5.19 3.74
N LEU A 28 -9.25 -4.38 4.14
CA LEU A 28 -9.17 -3.82 5.49
C LEU A 28 -10.42 -2.99 5.83
N ILE A 29 -10.85 -2.09 4.93
CA ILE A 29 -12.04 -1.26 5.16
C ILE A 29 -13.30 -2.12 5.33
N VAL A 30 -13.46 -3.15 4.49
CA VAL A 30 -14.59 -4.08 4.58
C VAL A 30 -14.56 -4.83 5.91
N CYS A 31 -13.40 -5.35 6.32
CA CYS A 31 -13.21 -6.04 7.60
C CYS A 31 -13.55 -5.13 8.79
N LEU A 32 -12.98 -3.92 8.86
CA LEU A 32 -13.26 -2.96 9.93
C LEU A 32 -14.72 -2.52 9.96
N GLY A 33 -15.37 -2.45 8.79
CA GLY A 33 -16.79 -2.13 8.68
C GLY A 33 -17.70 -3.14 9.38
N LYS A 34 -17.36 -4.43 9.37
CA LYS A 34 -18.09 -5.49 10.09
C LYS A 34 -17.95 -5.36 11.60
N LEU A 35 -16.77 -4.94 12.07
CA LEU A 35 -16.44 -4.81 13.50
C LEU A 35 -16.88 -3.48 14.12
N ARG A 36 -17.35 -2.53 13.31
CA ARG A 36 -17.74 -1.17 13.73
C ARG A 36 -18.84 -1.15 14.79
N ASN A 37 -19.68 -2.17 14.85
CA ASN A 37 -20.75 -2.24 15.86
C ASN A 37 -20.23 -2.53 17.28
N SER A 38 -18.97 -2.97 17.42
CA SER A 38 -18.38 -3.42 18.69
C SER A 38 -17.26 -2.52 19.21
N THR A 39 -16.87 -1.48 18.46
CA THR A 39 -15.67 -0.66 18.72
C THR A 39 -15.97 0.84 18.66
N LYS A 40 -15.32 1.64 19.50
CA LYS A 40 -15.52 3.11 19.50
C LYS A 40 -14.72 3.74 18.36
N ALA A 41 -15.25 4.81 17.77
CA ALA A 41 -14.59 5.51 16.66
C ALA A 41 -13.18 6.03 17.01
N ASP A 42 -12.98 6.43 18.27
CA ASP A 42 -11.71 6.99 18.76
C ASP A 42 -10.55 5.96 18.71
N ASP A 43 -10.86 4.66 18.79
CA ASP A 43 -9.85 3.59 18.79
C ASP A 43 -9.09 3.50 17.45
N PHE A 44 -9.68 4.02 16.37
CA PHE A 44 -9.16 3.93 15.01
C PHE A 44 -8.48 5.19 14.51
N GLU A 45 -8.69 6.33 15.16
CA GLU A 45 -8.33 7.63 14.60
C GLU A 45 -6.82 7.74 14.37
N SER A 46 -6.03 7.33 15.36
CA SER A 46 -4.56 7.37 15.29
C SER A 46 -4.00 6.45 14.19
N ALA A 47 -4.49 5.21 14.13
CA ALA A 47 -4.07 4.22 13.12
C ALA A 47 -4.45 4.68 11.71
N THR A 48 -5.67 5.20 11.54
CA THR A 48 -6.18 5.74 10.28
C THR A 48 -5.33 6.91 9.80
N ARG A 49 -5.02 7.86 10.69
CA ARG A 49 -4.18 9.03 10.37
C ARG A 49 -2.78 8.62 9.94
N SER A 50 -2.18 7.67 10.66
CA SER A 50 -0.87 7.11 10.33
C SER A 50 -0.86 6.41 8.97
N LEU A 51 -1.89 5.62 8.67
CA LEU A 51 -2.04 4.92 7.40
C LEU A 51 -2.18 5.90 6.23
N LEU A 52 -3.07 6.89 6.37
CA LEU A 52 -3.28 7.92 5.36
C LEU A 52 -2.01 8.74 5.09
N TYR A 53 -1.26 9.08 6.15
CA TYR A 53 0.03 9.76 6.01
C TYR A 53 1.03 8.93 5.19
N GLN A 54 1.14 7.63 5.47
CA GLN A 54 2.03 6.74 4.70
C GLN A 54 1.61 6.62 3.24
N ILE A 55 0.30 6.51 2.95
CA ILE A 55 -0.24 6.52 1.58
C ILE A 55 0.14 7.83 0.88
N ALA A 56 -0.13 8.97 1.50
CA ALA A 56 0.19 10.30 0.94
C ALA A 56 1.70 10.47 0.71
N SER A 57 2.55 9.97 1.61
CA SER A 57 4.00 9.97 1.43
C SER A 57 4.43 9.11 0.24
N GLY A 58 3.80 7.95 0.05
CA GLY A 58 4.00 7.10 -1.13
C GLY A 58 3.58 7.79 -2.43
N VAL A 59 2.46 8.53 -2.41
CA VAL A 59 1.97 9.29 -3.57
C VAL A 59 2.93 10.44 -3.89
N ARG A 60 3.36 11.18 -2.86
CA ARG A 60 4.40 12.21 -2.99
C ARG A 60 5.68 11.64 -3.61
N HIS A 61 6.09 10.43 -3.23
CA HIS A 61 7.27 9.78 -3.79
C HIS A 61 7.12 9.54 -5.30
N ILE A 62 6.03 8.92 -5.76
CA ILE A 62 5.83 8.72 -7.22
C ILE A 62 5.69 10.04 -7.98
N HIS A 63 5.08 11.06 -7.36
CA HIS A 63 5.00 12.39 -7.94
C HIS A 63 6.37 13.06 -8.07
N SER A 64 7.29 12.82 -7.13
CA SER A 64 8.67 13.32 -7.23
C SER A 64 9.42 12.73 -8.43
N LEU A 65 9.04 11.51 -8.85
CA LEU A 65 9.53 10.83 -10.04
C LEU A 65 8.78 11.25 -11.32
N ARG A 66 7.90 12.25 -11.23
CA ARG A 66 7.02 12.72 -12.31
C ARG A 66 6.06 11.64 -12.83
N ILE A 67 5.66 10.72 -11.97
CA ILE A 67 4.69 9.67 -12.31
C ILE A 67 3.35 10.01 -11.67
N VAL A 68 2.30 10.13 -12.47
CA VAL A 68 0.92 10.24 -11.99
C VAL A 68 0.28 8.86 -12.08
N HIS A 69 -0.25 8.36 -10.97
CA HIS A 69 -0.86 7.02 -10.89
C HIS A 69 -2.13 6.87 -11.73
N ARG A 70 -3.01 7.89 -11.68
CA ARG A 70 -4.32 7.99 -12.38
C ARG A 70 -5.41 6.99 -11.98
N ASP A 71 -5.07 5.90 -11.28
CA ASP A 71 -6.08 4.96 -10.74
C ASP A 71 -5.89 4.69 -9.23
N LEU A 72 -5.79 5.76 -8.45
CA LEU A 72 -5.70 5.62 -6.98
C LEU A 72 -7.08 5.34 -6.41
N LYS A 73 -7.23 4.14 -5.86
CA LYS A 73 -8.43 3.64 -5.18
C LYS A 73 -8.01 2.64 -4.10
N PRO A 74 -8.87 2.33 -3.10
CA PRO A 74 -8.51 1.40 -2.03
C PRO A 74 -8.03 0.01 -2.52
N GLN A 75 -8.51 -0.45 -3.67
CA GLN A 75 -8.09 -1.72 -4.27
C GLN A 75 -6.64 -1.69 -4.78
N ASN A 76 -6.11 -0.51 -5.12
CA ASN A 76 -4.76 -0.30 -5.66
C ASN A 76 -3.76 0.18 -4.58
N ILE A 77 -4.16 0.09 -3.32
CA ILE A 77 -3.27 0.27 -2.16
C ILE A 77 -3.19 -1.07 -1.46
N LEU A 78 -2.04 -1.73 -1.53
CA LEU A 78 -1.81 -3.00 -0.85
C LEU A 78 -1.21 -2.78 0.53
N LEU A 79 -1.42 -3.71 1.46
CA LEU A 79 -0.92 -3.66 2.82
C LEU A 79 0.05 -4.83 3.04
N ALA A 80 1.27 -4.53 3.47
CA ALA A 80 2.27 -5.53 3.84
C ALA A 80 2.58 -5.44 5.34
N GLN A 81 2.61 -6.56 6.05
CA GLN A 81 2.95 -6.61 7.48
C GLN A 81 4.45 -6.37 7.74
N ARG A 82 4.76 -5.49 8.71
CA ARG A 82 6.14 -5.21 9.15
C ARG A 82 6.85 -6.42 9.73
N SER A 83 6.14 -7.31 10.41
CA SER A 83 6.69 -8.53 11.01
C SER A 83 7.33 -9.44 9.95
N LYS A 84 6.63 -9.67 8.84
CA LYS A 84 7.12 -10.42 7.68
C LYS A 84 8.28 -9.73 6.94
N LEU A 85 8.35 -8.40 7.01
CA LEU A 85 9.45 -7.62 6.40
C LEU A 85 10.76 -7.69 7.22
N LYS A 86 10.69 -8.01 8.53
CA LYS A 86 11.87 -8.12 9.41
C LYS A 86 12.47 -9.54 9.46
N GLY A 87 11.73 -10.57 9.08
CA GLY A 87 12.11 -11.99 9.22
C GLY A 87 13.00 -12.59 8.12
N LYS A 88 13.69 -11.81 7.29
CA LYS A 88 14.59 -12.35 6.23
C LYS A 88 16.09 -12.16 6.50
N ALA A 89 16.48 -11.93 7.76
CA ALA A 89 17.90 -11.87 8.12
C ALA A 89 18.42 -13.15 8.77
N GLU A 90 17.64 -13.91 9.54
CA GLU A 90 18.18 -15.09 10.26
C GLU A 90 17.10 -16.18 10.42
N ASN A 91 17.46 -17.41 10.03
CA ASN A 91 16.75 -18.70 10.17
C ASN A 91 15.82 -19.12 9.00
N GLU A 92 16.43 -19.80 8.02
CA GLU A 92 15.78 -20.75 7.11
C GLU A 92 15.54 -22.08 7.83
N ASP A 93 14.53 -22.16 8.72
CA ASP A 93 13.90 -23.43 9.10
C ASP A 93 12.63 -23.15 9.90
N GLU A 94 11.50 -22.93 9.23
CA GLU A 94 10.21 -23.36 9.79
C GLU A 94 9.31 -23.84 8.64
N GLY A 95 8.81 -25.06 8.83
CA GLY A 95 8.10 -25.84 7.85
C GLY A 95 6.80 -25.23 7.34
N CYS A 96 6.39 -25.74 6.19
CA CYS A 96 5.08 -25.52 5.60
C CYS A 96 3.99 -26.07 6.52
N SER A 97 3.53 -25.28 7.49
CA SER A 97 2.18 -25.45 8.02
C SER A 97 1.24 -24.75 7.04
N ASP A 98 0.79 -25.48 6.01
CA ASP A 98 -0.43 -25.19 5.28
C ASP A 98 -1.62 -25.34 6.24
N SER A 99 -1.76 -24.40 7.16
CA SER A 99 -3.06 -24.09 7.73
C SER A 99 -3.59 -22.94 6.89
N GLU A 100 -4.65 -23.20 6.11
CA GLU A 100 -5.58 -22.18 5.66
C GLU A 100 -6.12 -21.47 6.91
N THR A 101 -5.34 -20.55 7.48
CA THR A 101 -5.82 -19.71 8.57
C THR A 101 -6.70 -18.69 7.90
N ASP A 102 -8.02 -18.90 7.96
CA ASP A 102 -8.97 -17.81 7.90
C ASP A 102 -8.41 -16.70 8.80
N VAL A 103 -7.88 -15.64 8.18
CA VAL A 103 -7.24 -14.55 8.92
C VAL A 103 -8.34 -13.89 9.72
N ASP A 104 -8.40 -14.22 11.02
CA ASP A 104 -9.46 -13.74 11.91
C ASP A 104 -9.54 -12.21 11.87
N GLU A 105 -10.76 -11.70 11.74
CA GLU A 105 -11.06 -10.27 11.69
C GLU A 105 -10.48 -9.53 12.90
N ASN A 106 -10.40 -10.20 14.07
CA ASN A 106 -9.75 -9.64 15.26
C ASN A 106 -8.22 -9.49 15.10
N THR A 107 -7.57 -10.42 14.42
CA THR A 107 -6.12 -10.34 14.16
C THR A 107 -5.81 -9.16 13.23
N ILE A 108 -6.65 -8.96 12.22
CA ILE A 108 -6.55 -7.80 11.31
C ILE A 108 -6.74 -6.50 12.09
N LEU A 109 -7.74 -6.46 12.97
CA LEU A 109 -8.04 -5.32 13.83
C LEU A 109 -6.86 -4.94 14.72
N GLU A 110 -6.29 -5.90 15.44
CA GLU A 110 -5.16 -5.65 16.35
C GLU A 110 -3.89 -5.26 15.60
N GLY A 111 -3.61 -5.87 14.45
CA GLY A 111 -2.50 -5.47 13.58
C GLY A 111 -2.68 -4.04 13.02
N PHE A 112 -3.92 -3.65 12.72
CA PHE A 112 -4.23 -2.28 12.27
C PHE A 112 -4.01 -1.26 13.39
N LYS A 113 -4.55 -1.51 14.59
CA LYS A 113 -4.36 -0.66 15.77
C LYS A 113 -2.89 -0.51 16.14
N SER A 114 -2.13 -1.60 16.04
CA SER A 114 -0.70 -1.66 16.35
C SER A 114 0.18 -1.06 15.25
N MET A 115 -0.41 -0.52 14.17
CA MET A 115 0.29 0.08 13.03
C MET A 115 1.31 -0.88 12.39
N GLU A 116 0.98 -2.17 12.32
CA GLU A 116 1.86 -3.20 11.76
C GLU A 116 1.84 -3.23 10.23
N TYR A 117 0.80 -2.68 9.61
CA TYR A 117 0.69 -2.63 8.15
C TYR A 117 1.44 -1.45 7.55
N VAL A 118 2.13 -1.72 6.44
CA VAL A 118 2.78 -0.72 5.58
C VAL A 118 2.02 -0.64 4.26
N PRO A 119 1.41 0.50 3.92
CA PRO A 119 0.71 0.66 2.67
C PRO A 119 1.68 0.81 1.48
N LYS A 120 1.34 0.16 0.37
CA LYS A 120 2.11 0.09 -0.86
C LYS A 120 1.21 0.43 -2.04
N ILE A 121 1.53 1.51 -2.74
CA ILE A 121 0.87 1.83 -4.02
C ILE A 121 1.19 0.74 -5.04
N SER A 122 0.15 0.15 -5.64
CA SER A 122 0.20 -0.92 -6.63
C SER A 122 -0.56 -0.54 -7.90
N ASP A 123 -0.54 -1.42 -8.91
CA ASP A 123 -1.27 -1.22 -10.17
C ASP A 123 -0.94 0.09 -10.90
N MET A 124 0.33 0.19 -11.31
CA MET A 124 0.83 1.29 -12.13
C MET A 124 0.45 1.13 -13.61
N GLY A 125 -0.47 0.22 -13.97
CA GLY A 125 -0.83 -0.08 -15.36
C GLY A 125 -1.40 1.12 -16.12
N LEU A 126 -2.03 2.05 -15.39
CA LEU A 126 -2.51 3.33 -15.90
C LEU A 126 -1.60 4.50 -15.56
N GLY A 127 -0.45 4.27 -14.92
CA GLY A 127 0.51 5.30 -14.57
C GLY A 127 1.03 6.03 -15.81
N LYS A 128 1.18 7.36 -15.72
CA LYS A 128 1.79 8.16 -16.79
C LYS A 128 2.99 8.93 -16.25
N GLN A 129 4.15 8.71 -16.88
CA GLN A 129 5.29 9.57 -16.67
C GLN A 129 5.08 10.88 -17.44
N LEU A 130 5.18 12.01 -16.74
CA LEU A 130 5.06 13.32 -17.34
C LEU A 130 6.42 13.70 -17.95
N ALA A 131 6.46 13.84 -19.27
CA ALA A 131 7.57 14.47 -19.97
C ALA A 131 7.38 15.99 -19.96
N GLY A 132 8.39 16.75 -19.52
CA GLY A 132 8.39 18.22 -19.52
C GLY A 132 8.42 18.88 -18.13
N GLN A 133 8.89 20.13 -18.08
CA GLN A 133 8.91 20.92 -16.84
C GLN A 133 7.48 21.16 -16.32
N SER A 134 7.34 21.16 -15.00
CA SER A 134 6.05 21.26 -14.29
C SER A 134 5.39 22.62 -14.56
N SER A 135 4.16 22.62 -15.09
CA SER A 135 3.30 23.82 -15.14
C SER A 135 2.75 24.23 -13.76
N PHE A 136 2.91 23.40 -12.72
CA PHE A 136 2.46 23.70 -11.36
C PHE A 136 3.38 24.66 -10.60
N GLY A 137 4.56 24.99 -11.13
CA GLY A 137 5.54 25.87 -10.47
C GLY A 137 5.54 27.33 -10.93
N LEU A 138 4.79 27.69 -11.98
CA LEU A 138 4.83 29.05 -12.54
C LEU A 138 3.83 30.04 -11.92
N SER A 139 2.87 29.57 -11.12
CA SER A 139 1.75 30.39 -10.64
C SER A 139 2.01 31.14 -9.33
N THR A 140 3.17 31.02 -8.70
CA THR A 140 3.43 31.60 -7.35
C THR A 140 4.50 32.69 -7.31
N LEU A 141 5.04 33.11 -8.47
CA LEU A 141 5.95 34.25 -8.57
C LEU A 141 5.37 35.29 -9.51
N GLY A 142 4.23 35.87 -9.12
CA GLY A 142 3.80 37.17 -9.62
C GLY A 142 4.72 38.23 -9.03
N THR A 143 5.66 38.71 -9.83
CA THR A 143 6.50 39.86 -9.53
C THR A 143 5.60 41.07 -9.27
N GLY A 144 5.71 41.64 -8.06
CA GLY A 144 5.24 42.99 -7.80
C GLY A 144 5.94 43.97 -8.74
N SER A 145 5.14 44.85 -9.32
CA SER A 145 5.58 46.12 -9.91
C SER A 145 4.89 47.23 -9.15
#